data_AF-A0A7S0J8X4-F1
#
_entry.id   AF-A0A7S0J8X4-F1
#
_cell.length_a   1.000
_cell.length_b   1.000
_cell.length_c   1.000
_cell.angle_alpha   90.00
_cell.angle_beta   90.00
_cell.angle_gamma   90.00
#
_symmetry.space_group_name_H-M   'P 1'
#
loop_
_entity.id
_entity.type
_entity.pdbx_description
1 polymer ?
#
loop_
_entity_poly.entity_id
_entity_poly.type
_entity_poly.pdbx_seq_one_letter_code
_entity_poly.pdbx_strand_id
1 'polypeptide(L)'
;SCVGGWTAGNLLAPVSDVAKYTLALYGSKAQIVSRPSVALMTNFTPPTSRGHHEFGFYGMGTFNLGWSVGNSTVAYGHVGDTYGYQSQTTYFPNGPEGEFVLTVATNVETASQAQPADATCQAYHALLAALEQRPAPSCA
;
A
#
# COMPACT_ATOMS: atom_id res chain seq x y z
N SER A 1 1.05 1.21 -22.54
CA SER A 1 0.16 0.78 -23.64
C SER A 1 -1.20 0.43 -23.06
N CYS A 2 -2.25 1.17 -23.43
CA CYS A 2 -3.60 1.10 -22.86
C CYS A 2 -4.41 -0.14 -23.25
N VAL A 3 -3.91 -0.91 -24.24
CA VAL A 3 -4.55 -2.14 -24.74
C VAL A 3 -3.79 -3.42 -24.37
N GLY A 4 -2.57 -3.31 -23.82
CA GLY A 4 -1.77 -4.45 -23.34
C GLY A 4 -1.78 -4.64 -21.81
N GLY A 5 -2.31 -3.66 -21.07
CA GLY A 5 -2.29 -3.63 -19.60
C GLY A 5 -3.65 -3.81 -18.94
N TRP A 6 -4.63 -4.45 -19.60
CA TRP A 6 -6.00 -4.58 -19.08
C TRP A 6 -6.03 -5.06 -17.62
N THR A 7 -5.20 -6.04 -17.26
CA THR A 7 -5.07 -6.57 -15.90
C THR A 7 -4.00 -5.87 -15.05
N ALA A 8 -3.15 -5.03 -15.65
CA ALA A 8 -1.98 -4.45 -14.99
C ALA A 8 -2.20 -3.04 -14.44
N GLY A 9 -3.23 -2.30 -14.87
CA GLY A 9 -3.43 -0.92 -14.40
C GLY A 9 -4.66 -0.16 -14.90
N ASN A 10 -5.68 -0.84 -15.41
CA ASN A 10 -6.87 -0.19 -16.00
C ASN A 10 -8.09 -0.11 -15.06
N LEU A 11 -7.92 -0.36 -13.75
CA LEU A 11 -9.01 -0.23 -12.79
C LEU A 11 -9.30 1.25 -12.47
N LEU A 12 -10.55 1.66 -12.60
CA LEU A 12 -11.04 2.95 -12.11
C LEU A 12 -12.00 2.71 -10.96
N ALA A 13 -11.69 3.25 -9.77
CA ALA A 13 -12.51 3.09 -8.58
C ALA A 13 -12.31 4.28 -7.62
N PRO A 14 -13.34 4.63 -6.81
CA PRO A 14 -13.16 5.56 -5.69
C PRO A 14 -12.17 4.99 -4.65
N VAL A 15 -11.40 5.87 -3.99
CA VAL A 15 -10.46 5.47 -2.93
C VAL A 15 -11.13 4.68 -1.81
N SER A 16 -12.40 4.96 -1.51
CA SER A 16 -13.17 4.23 -0.50
C SER A 16 -13.40 2.76 -0.87
N ASP A 17 -13.57 2.45 -2.14
CA ASP A 17 -13.85 1.09 -2.59
C ASP A 17 -12.56 0.30 -2.75
N VAL A 18 -11.48 0.96 -3.18
CA VAL A 18 -10.12 0.38 -3.13
C VAL A 18 -9.75 0.05 -1.68
N ALA A 19 -10.02 0.94 -0.72
CA ALA A 19 -9.74 0.68 0.70
C ALA A 19 -10.52 -0.53 1.23
N LYS A 20 -11.83 -0.63 0.92
CA LYS A 20 -12.66 -1.80 1.28
C LYS A 20 -12.13 -3.08 0.65
N TYR A 21 -11.78 -3.06 -0.63
CA TYR A 21 -11.20 -4.19 -1.34
C TYR A 21 -9.89 -4.63 -0.68
N THR A 22 -8.99 -3.70 -0.39
CA THR A 22 -7.72 -3.96 0.28
C THR A 22 -7.93 -4.60 1.66
N LEU A 23 -8.90 -4.11 2.45
CA LEU A 23 -9.23 -4.71 3.74
C LEU A 23 -9.85 -6.11 3.58
N ALA A 24 -10.73 -6.31 2.59
CA ALA A 24 -11.31 -7.62 2.29
C ALA A 24 -10.28 -8.63 1.75
N LEU A 25 -9.21 -8.15 1.11
CA LEU A 25 -8.12 -8.98 0.61
C LEU A 25 -7.18 -9.43 1.72
N TYR A 26 -6.73 -8.49 2.57
CA TYR A 26 -5.65 -8.73 3.53
C TYR A 26 -6.09 -8.90 4.98
N GLY A 27 -7.28 -8.38 5.32
CA GLY A 27 -7.75 -8.29 6.70
C GLY A 27 -7.83 -9.63 7.42
N SER A 28 -7.92 -9.57 8.74
CA SER A 28 -8.07 -10.71 9.65
C SER A 28 -9.26 -11.60 9.26
N LYS A 29 -10.29 -10.96 8.72
CA LYS A 29 -11.50 -11.57 8.16
C LYS A 29 -11.47 -11.63 6.63
N ALA A 30 -10.29 -11.84 6.02
CA ALA A 30 -10.11 -11.87 4.57
C ALA A 30 -11.22 -12.70 3.89
N GLN A 31 -11.85 -12.10 2.88
CA GLN A 31 -13.05 -12.62 2.21
C GLN A 31 -12.77 -13.05 0.77
N ILE A 32 -11.66 -12.58 0.18
CA ILE A 32 -11.35 -12.76 -1.23
C ILE A 32 -10.46 -13.99 -1.45
N VAL A 33 -9.41 -14.13 -0.63
CA VAL A 33 -8.49 -15.27 -0.67
C VAL A 33 -8.24 -15.80 0.74
N SER A 34 -7.78 -17.05 0.82
CA SER A 34 -7.46 -17.69 2.09
C SER A 34 -6.27 -17.02 2.78
N ARG A 35 -6.15 -17.14 4.11
CA ARG A 35 -4.98 -16.62 4.86
C ARG A 35 -3.65 -17.23 4.38
N PRO A 36 -3.55 -18.54 4.07
CA PRO A 36 -2.37 -19.08 3.41
C PRO A 36 -2.05 -18.41 2.07
N SER A 37 -3.05 -18.06 1.27
CA SER A 37 -2.85 -17.33 0.01
C SER A 37 -2.33 -15.91 0.26
N VAL A 38 -2.86 -15.19 1.27
CA VAL A 38 -2.30 -13.89 1.69
C VAL A 38 -0.83 -14.02 2.07
N ALA A 39 -0.47 -15.05 2.86
CA ALA A 39 0.91 -15.29 3.25
C ALA A 39 1.85 -15.53 2.05
N LEU A 40 1.37 -16.20 1.00
CA LEU A 40 2.11 -16.35 -0.26
C LEU A 40 2.21 -15.01 -1.00
N MET A 41 1.13 -14.21 -1.04
CA MET A 41 1.14 -12.90 -1.68
C MET A 41 2.14 -11.96 -1.03
N THR A 42 2.21 -11.96 0.30
CA THR A 42 3.09 -11.10 1.09
C THR A 42 4.42 -11.75 1.44
N ASN A 43 4.82 -12.83 0.77
CA ASN A 43 6.16 -13.38 0.90
C ASN A 43 7.12 -12.59 0.02
N PHE A 44 7.84 -11.66 0.63
CA PHE A 44 8.82 -10.80 -0.05
C PHE A 44 10.21 -11.44 -0.15
N THR A 45 10.36 -12.70 0.25
CA THR A 45 11.65 -13.41 0.14
C THR A 45 11.90 -13.74 -1.34
N PRO A 46 12.99 -13.23 -1.95
CA PRO A 46 13.28 -13.52 -3.34
C PRO A 46 13.49 -15.02 -3.59
N PRO A 47 13.08 -15.57 -4.75
CA PRO A 47 13.41 -16.95 -5.11
C PRO A 47 14.93 -17.16 -5.09
N THR A 48 15.38 -18.24 -4.45
CA THR A 48 16.80 -18.56 -4.27
C THR A 48 17.51 -18.97 -5.56
N SER A 49 16.78 -19.13 -6.67
CA SER A 49 17.31 -19.54 -7.96
C SER A 49 17.62 -18.33 -8.86
N ARG A 50 18.90 -17.94 -8.87
CA ARG A 50 19.62 -17.16 -9.91
C ARG A 50 18.97 -15.83 -10.35
N GLY A 51 19.46 -14.73 -9.78
CA GLY A 51 19.58 -13.45 -10.49
C GLY A 51 18.59 -12.34 -10.15
N HIS A 52 17.56 -12.61 -9.35
CA HIS A 52 16.55 -11.59 -8.94
C HIS A 52 16.65 -11.24 -7.45
N HIS A 53 17.86 -11.10 -6.91
CA HIS A 53 18.09 -10.69 -5.51
C HIS A 53 17.57 -9.28 -5.20
N GLU A 54 17.09 -8.54 -6.20
CA GLU A 54 16.84 -7.10 -6.14
C GLU A 54 15.41 -6.71 -5.74
N PHE A 55 14.46 -7.64 -5.71
CA PHE A 55 13.05 -7.34 -5.41
C PHE A 55 12.56 -7.88 -4.06
N GLY A 56 13.40 -7.82 -3.02
CA GLY A 56 13.03 -8.19 -1.63
C GLY A 56 11.92 -7.33 -0.99
N PHE A 57 11.24 -6.53 -1.80
CA PHE A 57 10.15 -5.63 -1.45
C PHE A 57 8.88 -5.88 -2.29
N TYR A 58 8.87 -6.88 -3.20
CA TYR A 58 7.73 -7.19 -4.07
C TYR A 58 7.34 -8.68 -3.99
N GLY A 59 6.08 -8.94 -3.68
CA GLY A 59 5.48 -10.29 -3.61
C GLY A 59 4.60 -10.58 -4.83
N MET A 60 3.53 -11.34 -4.66
CA MET A 60 2.58 -11.61 -5.76
C MET A 60 1.62 -10.43 -5.94
N GLY A 61 2.02 -9.42 -6.72
CA GLY A 61 1.17 -8.26 -7.02
C GLY A 61 0.97 -7.34 -5.81
N THR A 62 1.96 -7.28 -4.91
CA THR A 62 1.92 -6.44 -3.72
C THR A 62 3.33 -6.04 -3.31
N PHE A 63 3.49 -4.82 -2.81
CA PHE A 63 4.73 -4.28 -2.28
C PHE A 63 4.73 -4.39 -0.75
N ASN A 64 5.92 -4.61 -0.18
CA ASN A 64 6.20 -4.22 1.19
C ASN A 64 6.30 -2.69 1.22
N LEU A 65 5.32 -2.04 1.86
CA LEU A 65 5.18 -0.59 1.93
C LEU A 65 5.59 -0.02 3.29
N GLY A 66 6.26 -0.79 4.14
CA GLY A 66 6.78 -0.28 5.43
C GLY A 66 7.66 0.96 5.24
N TRP A 67 8.40 1.03 4.14
CA TRP A 67 9.22 2.20 3.79
C TRP A 67 8.43 3.50 3.63
N SER A 68 7.14 3.43 3.29
CA SER A 68 6.31 4.63 3.10
C SER A 68 5.89 5.31 4.41
N VAL A 69 6.10 4.66 5.55
CA VAL A 69 5.70 5.17 6.89
C VAL A 69 6.77 4.94 7.97
N GLY A 70 8.01 4.65 7.55
CA GLY A 70 9.10 4.21 8.41
C GLY A 70 9.26 2.68 8.43
N ASN A 71 10.44 2.22 8.00
CA ASN A 71 10.82 0.82 7.73
C ASN A 71 10.57 -0.20 8.87
N SER A 72 10.25 0.24 10.09
CA SER A 72 9.87 -0.63 11.21
C SER A 72 8.40 -1.06 11.20
N THR A 73 7.55 -0.41 10.41
CA THR A 73 6.11 -0.71 10.34
C THR A 73 5.85 -1.79 9.30
N VAL A 74 5.16 -2.87 9.69
CA VAL A 74 4.66 -3.85 8.72
C VAL A 74 3.50 -3.21 7.97
N ALA A 75 3.68 -2.99 6.68
CA ALA A 75 2.66 -2.46 5.79
C ALA A 75 2.83 -3.06 4.39
N TYR A 76 1.72 -3.31 3.70
CA TYR A 76 1.77 -3.81 2.32
C TYR A 76 0.57 -3.36 1.51
N GLY A 77 0.71 -3.38 0.19
CA GLY A 77 -0.30 -2.86 -0.72
C GLY A 77 0.25 -2.66 -2.12
N HIS A 78 -0.15 -1.59 -2.80
CA HIS A 78 0.34 -1.31 -4.14
C HIS A 78 0.37 0.18 -4.46
N VAL A 79 1.30 0.57 -5.34
CA VAL A 79 1.40 1.91 -5.94
C VAL A 79 0.87 1.87 -7.38
N GLY A 80 0.30 2.96 -7.86
CA GLY A 80 -0.20 3.07 -9.23
C GLY A 80 0.19 4.41 -9.83
N ASP A 81 0.63 4.38 -11.08
CA ASP A 81 0.98 5.57 -11.85
C ASP A 81 0.50 5.40 -13.29
N THR A 82 -0.54 6.14 -13.68
CA THR A 82 -1.11 6.06 -15.02
C THR A 82 -2.07 7.20 -15.37
N TYR A 83 -2.06 7.64 -16.64
CA TYR A 83 -3.05 8.51 -17.28
C TYR A 83 -3.37 9.84 -16.55
N GLY A 84 -2.37 10.45 -15.93
CA GLY A 84 -2.50 11.67 -15.15
C GLY A 84 -2.79 11.43 -13.68
N TYR A 85 -2.71 10.19 -13.19
CA TYR A 85 -3.04 9.82 -11.82
C TYR A 85 -1.92 9.05 -11.13
N GLN A 86 -1.64 9.43 -9.89
CA GLN A 86 -0.80 8.66 -8.98
C GLN A 86 -1.61 8.21 -7.78
N SER A 87 -1.41 6.97 -7.34
CA SER A 87 -2.15 6.40 -6.21
C SER A 87 -1.30 5.43 -5.39
N GLN A 88 -1.73 5.23 -4.14
CA GLN A 88 -1.20 4.21 -3.25
C GLN A 88 -2.32 3.69 -2.36
N THR A 89 -2.40 2.37 -2.22
CA THR A 89 -3.21 1.73 -1.15
C THR A 89 -2.28 0.95 -0.24
N THR A 90 -2.47 1.09 1.07
CA THR A 90 -1.59 0.51 2.09
C THR A 90 -2.42 -0.06 3.22
N TYR A 91 -2.23 -1.34 3.49
CA TYR A 91 -2.81 -2.07 4.60
C TYR A 91 -1.80 -2.21 5.74
N PHE A 92 -2.27 -1.96 6.95
CA PHE A 92 -1.52 -2.03 8.20
C PHE A 92 -2.11 -3.14 9.08
N PRO A 93 -1.54 -4.36 9.10
CA PRO A 93 -2.05 -5.46 9.92
C PRO A 93 -1.93 -5.22 11.42
N ASN A 94 -0.88 -4.51 11.83
CA ASN A 94 -0.53 -4.26 13.22
C ASN A 94 -0.62 -2.75 13.52
N GLY A 95 -1.68 -2.13 13.04
CA GLY A 95 -1.96 -0.73 13.34
C GLY A 95 -2.22 -0.49 14.82
N PRO A 96 -2.21 0.78 15.27
CA PRO A 96 -2.21 1.10 16.71
C PRO A 96 -3.49 0.66 17.44
N GLU A 97 -4.63 0.64 16.76
CA GLU A 97 -5.92 0.14 17.27
C GLU A 97 -6.41 -1.12 16.54
N GLY A 98 -5.50 -1.83 15.86
CA GLY A 98 -5.81 -2.97 15.01
C GLY A 98 -5.61 -2.67 13.53
N GLU A 99 -6.21 -3.51 12.69
CA GLU A 99 -6.00 -3.43 11.25
C GLU A 99 -6.71 -2.25 10.60
N PHE A 100 -6.04 -1.58 9.66
CA PHE A 100 -6.66 -0.51 8.86
C PHE A 100 -6.00 -0.37 7.48
N VAL A 101 -6.64 0.43 6.63
CA VAL A 101 -6.17 0.74 5.27
C VAL A 101 -6.13 2.26 5.08
N LEU A 102 -5.07 2.75 4.45
CA LEU A 102 -5.00 4.09 3.89
C LEU A 102 -4.92 3.99 2.37
N THR A 103 -5.77 4.74 1.68
CA THR A 103 -5.74 4.83 0.21
C THR A 103 -5.71 6.29 -0.21
N VAL A 104 -4.71 6.64 -1.00
CA VAL A 104 -4.49 7.97 -1.55
C VAL A 104 -4.51 7.88 -3.07
N ALA A 105 -5.19 8.83 -3.72
CA ALA A 105 -5.14 9.03 -5.16
C ALA A 105 -5.07 10.52 -5.45
N THR A 106 -4.31 10.88 -6.48
CA THR A 106 -4.18 12.25 -6.98
C THR A 106 -4.43 12.26 -8.48
N ASN A 107 -4.92 13.39 -8.98
CA ASN A 107 -5.09 13.65 -10.42
C ASN A 107 -3.88 14.38 -11.02
N VAL A 108 -2.68 14.09 -10.48
CA VAL A 108 -1.42 14.64 -10.96
C VAL A 108 -0.42 13.50 -11.10
N GLU A 109 0.23 13.43 -12.26
CA GLU A 109 1.30 12.47 -12.60
C GLU A 109 2.58 13.23 -12.87
N THR A 110 3.35 13.50 -11.82
CA THR A 110 4.68 14.15 -11.90
C THR A 110 5.58 13.73 -10.75
N ALA A 111 6.89 13.77 -10.97
CA ALA A 111 7.90 13.56 -9.94
C ALA A 111 8.18 14.81 -9.09
N SER A 112 7.68 15.99 -9.51
CA SER A 112 7.96 17.28 -8.87
C SER A 112 6.94 17.69 -7.81
N GLN A 113 6.18 16.74 -7.26
CA GLN A 113 5.14 16.97 -6.26
C GLN A 113 5.29 16.00 -5.09
N ALA A 114 4.58 16.27 -3.99
CA ALA A 114 4.39 15.28 -2.93
C ALA A 114 3.73 14.02 -3.52
N GLN A 115 4.38 12.88 -3.30
CA GLN A 115 3.93 11.59 -3.80
C GLN A 115 2.81 11.01 -2.91
N PRO A 116 1.97 10.09 -3.40
CA PRO A 116 0.97 9.41 -2.56
C PRO A 116 1.56 8.76 -1.29
N ALA A 117 2.82 8.33 -1.34
CA ALA A 117 3.57 7.81 -0.19
C ALA A 117 3.75 8.88 0.91
N ASP A 118 4.02 10.14 0.54
CA ASP A 118 4.19 11.23 1.49
C ASP A 118 2.88 11.47 2.24
N ALA A 119 1.75 11.56 1.54
CA ALA A 119 0.43 11.69 2.16
C ALA A 119 0.08 10.49 3.05
N THR A 120 0.45 9.28 2.65
CA THR A 120 0.27 8.06 3.46
C THR A 120 1.09 8.14 4.76
N CYS A 121 2.34 8.60 4.67
CA CYS A 121 3.21 8.87 5.82
C CYS A 121 2.57 9.86 6.79
N GLN A 122 2.11 11.02 6.28
CA GLN A 122 1.48 12.04 7.12
C GLN A 122 0.22 11.51 7.80
N ALA A 123 -0.66 10.84 7.05
CA ALA A 123 -1.90 10.31 7.59
C ALA A 123 -1.66 9.22 8.64
N TYR A 124 -0.71 8.31 8.41
CA TYR A 124 -0.32 7.28 9.37
C TYR A 124 0.18 7.88 10.69
N HIS A 125 1.08 8.85 10.62
CA HIS A 125 1.63 9.47 11.81
C HIS A 125 0.67 10.44 12.51
N ALA A 126 -0.24 11.08 11.78
CA ALA A 126 -1.33 11.86 12.37
C ALA A 126 -2.30 10.95 13.13
N LEU A 127 -2.63 9.77 12.59
CA LEU A 127 -3.43 8.76 13.28
C LEU A 127 -2.74 8.30 14.56
N LEU A 128 -1.46 7.92 14.48
CA LEU A 128 -0.66 7.55 15.66
C LEU A 128 -0.70 8.63 16.74
N ALA A 129 -0.42 9.87 16.37
CA ALA A 129 -0.41 10.99 17.30
C ALA A 129 -1.78 11.20 17.95
N ALA A 130 -2.87 11.13 17.18
CA ALA A 130 -4.22 11.26 17.71
C ALA A 130 -4.54 10.16 18.74
N LEU A 131 -4.17 8.91 18.45
CA LEU A 131 -4.39 7.77 19.34
C LEU A 131 -3.54 7.83 20.61
N GLU A 132 -2.32 8.34 20.49
CA GLU A 132 -1.39 8.52 21.61
C GLU A 132 -1.62 9.84 22.38
N GLN A 133 -2.61 10.64 21.98
CA GLN A 133 -2.89 11.96 22.54
C GLN A 133 -1.68 12.92 22.49
N ARG A 134 -0.89 12.83 21.41
CA ARG A 134 0.25 13.71 21.13
C ARG A 134 -0.10 14.65 19.96
N PRO A 135 0.59 15.79 19.83
CA PRO A 135 0.46 16.64 18.65
C PRO A 135 0.83 15.86 17.37
N ALA A 136 0.05 16.03 16.30
CA ALA A 136 0.37 15.44 15.01
C ALA A 136 1.74 15.94 14.53
N PRO A 137 2.63 15.07 14.04
CA PRO A 137 3.92 15.51 13.53
C PRO A 137 3.72 16.35 12.27
N SER A 138 4.52 17.40 12.14
CA SER A 138 4.72 18.07 10.86
C SER A 138 5.60 17.18 9.99
N CYS A 139 5.03 16.53 8.98
CA CYS A 139 5.83 15.85 7.97
C CYS A 139 6.44 16.91 7.04
N ALA A 140 7.76 16.84 6.85
CA ALA A 140 8.52 17.73 5.98
C ALA A 140 8.31 17.39 4.49
#